data_AF-A0A6G9XKT4-F1
#
_entry.id   AF-A0A6G9XKT4-F1
#
_cell.length_a   1.000
_cell.length_b   1.000
_cell.length_c   1.000
_cell.angle_alpha   90.00
_cell.angle_beta   90.00
_cell.angle_gamma   90.00
#
_symmetry.space_group_name_H-M   'P 1'
#
loop_
_entity.id
_entity.type
_entity.pdbx_description
1 polymer ?
#
loop_
_entity_poly.entity_id
_entity_poly.type
_entity_poly.pdbx_seq_one_letter_code
_entity_poly.pdbx_strand_id
1 'polypeptide(L)' 'MSPRTRREWALLVGREVRPLLKARNITDATMYACNLSARNRAKAVVVYRDSDTQAWRRWIDDKLVPVQLAFDLPGRKTRS' A
#
# COMPACT_ATOMS: atom_id res chain seq x y z
N MET A 1 -9.54 -26.37 -0.86
CA MET A 1 -8.41 -25.49 -1.25
C MET A 1 -8.97 -24.10 -1.46
N SER A 2 -8.71 -23.16 -0.55
CA SER A 2 -9.15 -21.77 -0.73
C SER A 2 -8.38 -21.14 -1.91
N PRO A 3 -9.05 -20.39 -2.80
CA PRO A 3 -8.35 -19.68 -3.87
C PRO A 3 -7.27 -18.82 -3.21
N ARG A 4 -6.02 -18.91 -3.69
CA ARG A 4 -4.93 -18.05 -3.22
C ARG A 4 -5.32 -16.61 -3.53
N THR A 5 -5.90 -15.91 -2.55
CA THR A 5 -6.22 -14.50 -2.66
C THR A 5 -4.94 -13.79 -3.04
N ARG A 6 -4.95 -13.14 -4.20
CA ARG A 6 -3.75 -12.57 -4.79
C ARG A 6 -3.34 -11.37 -3.92
N ARG A 7 -2.30 -11.55 -3.12
CA ARG A 7 -1.74 -10.51 -2.26
C ARG A 7 -1.47 -9.24 -3.08
N GLU A 8 -1.98 -8.13 -2.56
CA GLU A 8 -1.73 -6.80 -3.10
C GLU A 8 -0.50 -6.19 -2.42
N TRP A 9 0.25 -5.41 -3.18
CA TRP A 9 1.49 -4.77 -2.75
C TRP A 9 1.36 -3.26 -2.90
N ALA A 10 1.97 -2.52 -1.98
CA ALA A 10 2.05 -1.07 -2.02
C ALA A 10 3.33 -0.57 -1.35
N LEU A 11 3.60 0.73 -1.49
CA LEU A 11 4.63 1.43 -0.74
C LEU A 11 4.00 2.40 0.24
N LEU A 12 4.45 2.36 1.49
CA LEU A 12 4.22 3.42 2.45
C LEU A 12 5.35 4.44 2.33
N VAL A 13 5.00 5.67 1.95
CA VAL A 13 5.92 6.80 1.80
C VAL A 13 5.44 7.92 2.71
N GLY A 14 6.16 8.19 3.80
CA GLY A 14 5.66 9.07 4.86
C GLY A 14 4.41 8.50 5.51
N ARG A 15 3.24 9.09 5.22
CA ARG A 15 1.92 8.65 5.73
C ARG A 15 0.98 8.15 4.62
N GLU A 16 1.44 8.14 3.39
CA GLU A 16 0.63 7.80 2.22
C GLU A 16 0.95 6.38 1.76
N VAL A 17 -0.09 5.59 1.45
CA VAL A 17 0.05 4.27 0.86
C VAL A 17 -0.20 4.37 -0.64
N ARG A 18 0.78 3.93 -1.44
CA ARG A 18 0.76 3.96 -2.91
C ARG A 18 0.69 2.54 -3.48
N PRO A 19 -0.47 2.10 -3.99
CA PRO A 19 -0.63 0.78 -4.57
C PRO A 19 0.33 0.50 -5.73
N LEU A 20 0.93 -0.69 -5.75
CA LEU A 20 1.79 -1.17 -6.81
C LEU A 20 1.05 -2.19 -7.68
N LEU A 21 0.19 -1.71 -8.58
CA LEU A 21 -0.65 -2.56 -9.45
C LEU A 21 0.16 -3.52 -10.34
N LYS A 22 1.44 -3.21 -10.60
CA LYS A 22 2.34 -4.03 -11.42
C LYS A 22 3.17 -5.03 -10.61
N ALA A 23 3.27 -4.88 -9.29
CA ALA A 23 4.09 -5.77 -8.47
C ALA A 23 3.37 -7.11 -8.27
N ARG A 24 4.01 -8.21 -8.67
CA ARG A 24 3.44 -9.56 -8.56
C ARG A 24 3.93 -10.30 -7.33
N ASN A 25 5.05 -9.87 -6.77
CA ASN A 25 5.72 -10.50 -5.64
C ASN A 25 6.47 -9.44 -4.81
N ILE A 26 7.07 -9.91 -3.70
CA ILE A 26 7.84 -9.06 -2.80
C ILE A 26 9.09 -8.45 -3.47
N THR A 27 9.74 -9.18 -4.36
CA THR A 27 10.95 -8.72 -5.07
C THR A 27 10.64 -7.49 -5.91
N ASP A 28 9.54 -7.52 -6.69
CA ASP A 28 9.08 -6.38 -7.47
C ASP A 28 8.83 -5.18 -6.56
N ALA A 29 8.07 -5.38 -5.47
CA ALA A 29 7.72 -4.32 -4.53
C ALA A 29 8.96 -3.70 -3.87
N THR A 30 9.95 -4.52 -3.51
CA THR A 30 11.24 -4.08 -2.95
C THR A 30 12.04 -3.28 -3.96
N MET A 31 12.08 -3.71 -5.22
CA MET A 31 12.74 -2.95 -6.29
C MET A 31 12.11 -1.56 -6.49
N TYR A 32 10.78 -1.46 -6.44
CA TYR A 32 10.10 -0.15 -6.47
C TYR A 32 10.47 0.71 -5.26
N ALA A 33 10.52 0.14 -4.05
CA ALA A 33 10.90 0.86 -2.83
C ALA A 33 12.33 1.41 -2.90
N CYS A 34 13.29 0.58 -3.36
CA CYS A 34 14.69 0.96 -3.53
C CYS A 34 14.85 2.08 -4.57
N ASN A 35 14.20 1.94 -5.73
CA ASN A 35 14.24 2.95 -6.79
C ASN A 35 13.65 4.30 -6.33
N LEU A 36 12.53 4.27 -5.59
CA LEU A 36 11.91 5.48 -5.08
C LEU A 36 12.79 6.16 -4.02
N SER A 37 13.38 5.36 -3.12
CA SER A 37 14.27 5.86 -2.07
C SER A 37 15.53 6.50 -2.67
N ALA A 38 16.08 5.90 -3.73
CA ALA A 38 17.23 6.44 -4.45
C ALA A 38 16.92 7.76 -5.17
N ARG A 39 15.75 7.89 -5.81
CA ARG A 39 15.37 9.06 -6.60
C ARG A 39 14.92 10.25 -5.74
N ASN A 40 14.08 9.99 -4.74
CA ASN A 40 13.37 11.04 -4.02
C ASN A 40 13.90 11.27 -2.60
N ARG A 41 14.96 10.53 -2.18
CA ARG A 41 15.48 10.50 -0.79
C ARG A 41 14.39 10.28 0.26
N ALA A 42 13.26 9.70 -0.14
CA ALA A 42 12.12 9.44 0.71
C ALA A 42 12.13 7.97 1.14
N LYS A 43 12.04 7.72 2.45
CA LYS A 43 12.01 6.35 2.98
C LYS A 43 10.70 5.66 2.55
N ALA A 44 10.81 4.72 1.61
CA ALA A 44 9.71 3.88 1.19
C ALA A 44 9.75 2.54 1.95
N VAL A 45 8.60 2.11 2.48
CA VAL A 45 8.46 0.81 3.16
C VAL A 45 7.49 -0.05 2.37
N VAL A 46 7.86 -1.29 2.10
CA VAL A 46 6.97 -2.24 1.42
C VAL A 46 5.86 -2.68 2.37
N VAL A 47 4.62 -2.59 1.89
CA VAL A 47 3.42 -3.02 2.61
C VAL A 47 2.58 -3.94 1.73
N TYR A 48 1.77 -4.79 2.37
CA TYR A 48 0.92 -5.75 1.69
C TYR A 48 -0.47 -5.86 2.35
N ARG A 49 -1.44 -6.39 1.60
CA ARG A 49 -2.73 -6.85 2.14
C ARG A 49 -3.22 -8.06 1.33
N ASP A 50 -3.94 -8.97 1.97
CA ASP A 50 -4.43 -10.18 1.30
C ASP A 50 -5.79 -9.97 0.60
N SER A 51 -6.52 -8.90 0.96
CA SER A 51 -7.73 -8.43 0.29
C SER A 51 -7.90 -6.91 0.47
N ASP A 52 -8.76 -6.30 -0.34
CA ASP A 52 -9.08 -4.87 -0.27
C ASP A 52 -9.78 -4.44 1.03
N THR A 53 -10.49 -5.37 1.66
CA THR A 53 -11.14 -5.23 2.97
C THR A 53 -10.18 -5.28 4.16
N GLN A 54 -8.93 -5.71 3.95
CA GLN A 54 -7.93 -5.78 5.01
C GLN A 54 -7.06 -4.52 5.08
N ALA A 55 -6.64 -4.21 6.30
CA ALA A 55 -5.64 -3.17 6.55
C ALA A 55 -4.27 -3.56 5.96
N TRP A 56 -3.52 -2.55 5.54
CA TRP A 56 -2.14 -2.72 5.09
C TRP A 56 -1.23 -3.14 6.24
N ARG A 57 -0.34 -4.09 5.96
CA ARG A 57 0.67 -4.62 6.89
C ARG A 57 2.06 -4.35 6.35
N ARG A 58 3.01 -4.03 7.23
CA ARG A 58 4.43 -3.94 6.86
C ARG A 58 4.97 -5.33 6.59
N TRP A 59 5.76 -5.47 5.53
CA TRP A 59 6.36 -6.77 5.18
C TRP A 59 7.40 -7.27 6.20
N ILE A 60 8.13 -6.37 6.86
CA ILE A 60 9.32 -6.71 7.67
C ILE A 60 8.94 -7.31 9.05
N ASP A 61 7.79 -6.93 9.60
CA ASP A 61 7.40 -7.32 10.96
C ASP A 61 5.89 -7.59 11.14
N ASP A 62 5.15 -7.71 10.04
CA ASP A 62 3.69 -7.85 10.00
C ASP A 62 2.91 -6.80 10.82
N LYS A 63 3.56 -5.70 11.23
CA LYS A 63 2.88 -4.65 11.97
C LYS A 63 1.88 -3.96 11.07
N LEU A 64 0.66 -3.82 11.60
CA LEU A 64 -0.38 -3.01 10.99
C LEU A 64 0.12 -1.60 10.76
N VAL A 65 -0.12 -1.08 9.56
CA VAL A 65 0.19 0.30 9.24
C VAL A 65 -0.98 1.15 9.74
N PRO A 66 -0.75 2.17 10.58
CA PRO A 66 -1.77 3.16 10.88
C PRO A 66 -2.01 3.98 9.60
N VAL A 67 -2.94 3.50 8.78
CA VAL A 67 -3.41 4.20 7.58
C VAL A 67 -4.40 5.25 8.05
N GLN A 68 -4.04 6.52 7.91
CA GLN A 68 -5.05 7.57 7.81
C GLN A 68 -5.71 7.34 6.44
N LEU A 69 -6.92 6.78 6.47
CA LEU A 69 -7.70 6.54 5.26
C LEU A 69 -7.86 7.89 4.54
N ALA A 70 -7.24 8.03 3.37
CA ALA A 70 -7.63 9.07 2.41
C ALA A 70 -8.99 8.69 1.80
N PHE A 71 -10.04 8.67 2.63
CA PHE A 71 -11.40 8.79 2.14
C PHE A 71 -11.68 10.28 1.99
N ASP A 72 -11.15 10.89 0.93
CA ASP A 72 -11.87 12.01 0.32
C ASP A 72 -13.03 11.40 -0.47
N LEU A 73 -14.13 11.14 0.22
CA LEU A 73 -15.44 11.17 -0.40
C LEU A 73 -15.82 12.65 -0.43
N PRO A 74 -15.74 13.37 -1.57
CA PRO A 74 -16.47 14.62 -1.66
C PRO A 74 -17.94 14.25 -1.52
N GLY A 75 -18.52 14.65 -0.38
CA GLY A 75 -19.94 14.61 -0.14
C GLY A 75 -20.64 15.34 -1.27
N ARG A 76 -21.14 14.59 -2.25
CA ARG A 76 -22.10 15.08 -3.23
C ARG A 76 -23.44 15.23 -2.52
N LYS A 77 -23.59 16.30 -1.74
CA LYS A 77 -24.88 16.85 -1.32
C LYS A 77 -24.78 18.37 -1.30
N THR A 78 -24.86 18.98 -2.47
CA THR A 78 -25.32 20.36 -2.57
C THR A 78 -26.84 20.31 -2.57
N ARG A 79 -27.42 20.88 -1.51
CA ARG A 79 -28.85 21.18 -1.32
C ARG A 79 -29.50 21.75 -2.59
N SER A 80 -30.73 21.32 -2.86
CA SER A 80 -31.80 22.19 -3.32
C SER A 80 -32.76 22.41 -2.17
#